data_AF-D7MVZ7-F1
#
_entry.id   AF-D7MVZ7-F1
#
_cell.length_a   1.000
_cell.length_b   1.000
_cell.length_c   1.000
_cell.angle_alpha   90.00
_cell.angle_beta   90.00
_cell.angle_gamma   90.00
#
_symmetry.space_group_name_H-M   'P 1'
#
loop_
_entity.id
_entity.type
_entity.pdbx_description
1 polymer ?
#
loop_
_entity_poly.entity_id
_entity_poly.type
_entity_poly.pdbx_seq_one_letter_code
_entity_poly.pdbx_strand_id
1 'polypeptide(L)'
;PSFWLTALKNNDVISEEITERDEGALIYLKDIKWCKIEEPKGFKLEFFFDQNPYFKNTLLTKAYHMIDEDEPLLEKAIGTEIDWYPGKCLTQKILKKKPKKGAKNAKPITKTEDCESFFNFFNPPQVPDDDEDIDEERAEELQNLMEQDYDIGFAENQKLTALLSEGLLRLATEVEGGLVGVTVYRDD
;
A
#
# COMPACT_ATOMS: atom_id res chain seq x y z
N PRO A 1 2.63 20.96 -1.41
CA PRO A 1 3.56 19.95 -0.83
C PRO A 1 2.76 18.93 -0.02
N SER A 2 3.12 17.64 -0.05
CA SER A 2 2.44 16.54 0.68
C SER A 2 0.99 16.26 0.26
N PHE A 3 0.60 16.58 -0.99
CA PHE A 3 -0.77 16.39 -1.48
C PHE A 3 -1.31 14.98 -1.20
N TRP A 4 -0.54 13.95 -1.54
CA TRP A 4 -0.98 12.55 -1.37
C TRP A 4 -1.11 12.14 0.10
N LEU A 5 -0.16 12.50 0.96
CA LEU A 5 -0.31 12.25 2.39
C LEU A 5 -1.57 12.92 2.94
N THR A 6 -1.84 14.18 2.57
CA THR A 6 -3.08 14.86 2.97
C THR A 6 -4.32 14.18 2.40
N ALA A 7 -4.28 13.76 1.14
CA ALA A 7 -5.39 13.05 0.51
C ALA A 7 -5.68 11.70 1.20
N LEU A 8 -4.63 10.92 1.52
CA LEU A 8 -4.76 9.64 2.22
C LEU A 8 -5.30 9.83 3.65
N LYS A 9 -4.84 10.86 4.38
CA LYS A 9 -5.33 11.16 5.74
C LYS A 9 -6.75 11.72 5.80
N ASN A 10 -7.27 12.23 4.69
CA ASN A 10 -8.67 12.68 4.60
C ASN A 10 -9.63 11.54 4.22
N ASN A 11 -9.12 10.32 4.01
CA ASN A 11 -9.94 9.15 3.74
C ASN A 11 -10.15 8.36 5.03
N ASP A 12 -11.42 8.17 5.41
CA ASP A 12 -11.79 7.56 6.70
C ASP A 12 -11.17 6.16 6.91
N VAL A 13 -11.03 5.35 5.86
CA VAL A 13 -10.50 3.98 5.98
C VAL A 13 -8.98 3.98 5.96
N ILE A 14 -8.37 4.66 4.98
CA ILE A 14 -6.91 4.68 4.84
C ILE A 14 -6.25 5.39 6.03
N SER A 15 -6.90 6.41 6.57
CA SER A 15 -6.36 7.18 7.69
C SER A 15 -6.18 6.34 8.96
N GLU A 16 -7.00 5.31 9.16
CA GLU A 16 -6.90 4.40 10.31
C GLU A 16 -5.66 3.48 10.20
N GLU A 17 -5.24 3.16 8.98
CA GLU A 17 -4.05 2.35 8.69
C GLU A 17 -2.73 3.16 8.73
N ILE A 18 -2.81 4.49 8.66
CA ILE A 18 -1.64 5.37 8.69
C ILE A 18 -1.26 5.72 10.13
N THR A 19 -0.12 5.21 10.57
CA THR A 19 0.47 5.60 11.86
C THR A 19 1.33 6.86 11.72
N GLU A 20 1.57 7.56 12.83
CA GLU A 20 2.47 8.73 12.85
C GLU A 20 3.88 8.44 12.28
N ARG A 21 4.34 7.19 12.39
CA ARG A 21 5.65 6.78 11.85
C ARG A 21 5.65 6.69 10.33
N ASP A 22 4.50 6.37 9.73
CA ASP A 22 4.35 6.20 8.29
C ASP A 22 4.32 7.54 7.56
N GLU A 23 3.80 8.58 8.21
CA GLU A 23 3.73 9.94 7.65
C GLU A 23 5.09 10.42 7.13
N GLY A 24 6.17 10.12 7.86
CA GLY A 24 7.53 10.50 7.48
C GLY A 24 8.01 9.88 6.17
N ALA A 25 7.51 8.72 5.78
CA ALA A 25 7.78 8.12 4.47
C ALA A 25 6.75 8.59 3.42
N LEU A 26 5.48 8.73 3.80
CA LEU A 26 4.39 9.14 2.92
C LEU A 26 4.49 10.59 2.43
N ILE A 27 5.25 11.48 3.09
CA ILE A 27 5.55 12.81 2.54
C ILE A 27 6.32 12.75 1.20
N TYR A 28 7.01 11.63 0.92
CA TYR A 28 7.75 11.41 -0.33
C TYR A 28 6.88 10.76 -1.42
N LEU A 29 5.61 10.47 -1.13
CA LEU A 29 4.66 9.94 -2.11
C LEU A 29 4.33 11.02 -3.12
N LYS A 30 4.73 10.77 -4.37
CA LYS A 30 4.62 11.70 -5.50
C LYS A 30 3.36 11.48 -6.32
N ASP A 31 2.95 10.23 -6.49
CA ASP A 31 1.81 9.86 -7.33
C ASP A 31 1.23 8.52 -6.91
N ILE A 32 -0.08 8.33 -7.15
CA ILE A 32 -0.76 7.05 -7.01
C ILE A 32 -1.52 6.80 -8.31
N LYS A 33 -1.25 5.67 -8.96
CA LYS A 33 -1.97 5.26 -10.17
C LYS A 33 -2.73 3.98 -9.93
N TRP A 34 -3.89 3.91 -10.57
CA TRP A 34 -4.65 2.70 -10.73
C TRP A 34 -4.46 2.16 -12.15
N CYS A 35 -4.25 0.86 -12.28
CA CYS A 35 -4.14 0.18 -13.56
C CYS A 35 -4.99 -1.08 -13.56
N LYS A 36 -5.78 -1.28 -14.62
CA LYS A 36 -6.44 -2.56 -14.88
C LYS A 36 -5.40 -3.58 -15.35
N ILE A 37 -5.53 -4.82 -14.92
CA ILE A 37 -4.79 -5.98 -15.43
C ILE A 37 -5.78 -6.82 -16.23
N GLU A 38 -5.46 -7.08 -17.51
CA GLU A 38 -6.35 -7.87 -18.38
C GLU A 38 -6.08 -9.38 -18.23
N GLU A 39 -4.81 -9.79 -18.08
CA GLU A 39 -4.42 -11.20 -17.95
C GLU A 39 -3.23 -11.38 -16.98
N PRO A 40 -3.40 -12.09 -15.85
CA PRO A 40 -4.68 -12.52 -15.27
C PRO A 40 -5.57 -11.31 -14.95
N LYS A 41 -6.89 -11.48 -14.96
CA LYS A 41 -7.83 -10.39 -14.70
C LYS A 41 -7.55 -9.78 -13.33
N GLY A 42 -7.66 -8.47 -13.20
CA GLY A 42 -7.44 -7.81 -11.92
C GLY A 42 -7.16 -6.32 -12.01
N PHE A 43 -6.59 -5.78 -10.94
CA PHE A 43 -6.13 -4.40 -10.91
C PHE A 43 -4.87 -4.24 -10.04
N LYS A 44 -4.17 -3.14 -10.26
CA LYS A 44 -2.95 -2.79 -9.54
C LYS A 44 -2.98 -1.33 -9.13
N LEU A 45 -2.54 -1.07 -7.90
CA LEU A 45 -2.20 0.25 -7.40
C LEU A 45 -0.69 0.44 -7.46
N GLU A 46 -0.25 1.58 -7.98
CA GLU A 46 1.14 1.98 -8.15
C GLU A 46 1.41 3.25 -7.35
N PHE A 47 2.25 3.15 -6.31
CA PHE A 47 2.63 4.25 -5.45
C PHE A 47 4.05 4.69 -5.81
N PHE A 48 4.18 5.89 -6.38
CA PHE A 48 5.44 6.45 -6.84
C PHE A 48 6.07 7.31 -5.75
N PHE A 49 7.27 6.96 -5.32
CA PHE A 49 8.00 7.68 -4.29
C PHE A 49 9.22 8.39 -4.87
N ASP A 50 9.46 9.62 -4.41
CA ASP A 50 10.76 10.25 -4.55
C ASP A 50 11.80 9.52 -3.67
N GLN A 51 13.08 9.79 -3.94
CA GLN A 51 14.16 9.28 -3.10
C GLN A 51 13.94 9.73 -1.64
N ASN A 52 13.91 8.77 -0.73
CA ASN A 52 13.53 8.98 0.66
C ASN A 52 14.50 8.24 1.61
N PRO A 53 14.52 8.58 2.92
CA PRO A 53 15.46 7.99 3.87
C PRO A 53 14.98 6.67 4.49
N TYR A 54 13.88 6.07 4.00
CA TYR A 54 13.26 4.87 4.59
C TYR A 54 13.53 3.60 3.79
N PHE A 55 13.35 3.65 2.48
CA PHE A 55 13.55 2.51 1.58
C PHE A 55 14.12 2.94 0.22
N LYS A 56 14.60 1.97 -0.56
CA LYS A 56 15.21 2.22 -1.87
C LYS A 56 14.21 2.29 -3.02
N ASN A 57 13.06 1.64 -2.89
CA ASN A 57 12.06 1.56 -3.95
C ASN A 57 11.57 2.96 -4.36
N THR A 58 11.48 3.20 -5.66
CA THR A 58 10.80 4.39 -6.23
C THR A 58 9.36 4.09 -6.61
N LEU A 59 8.97 2.82 -6.59
CA LEU A 59 7.65 2.32 -6.92
C LEU A 59 7.31 1.17 -5.97
N LEU A 60 6.18 1.29 -5.27
CA LEU A 60 5.56 0.19 -4.54
C LEU A 60 4.24 -0.15 -5.22
N THR A 61 3.96 -1.43 -5.44
CA THR A 61 2.72 -1.89 -6.06
C THR A 61 1.96 -2.86 -5.17
N LYS A 62 0.63 -2.78 -5.22
CA LYS A 62 -0.28 -3.81 -4.73
C LYS A 62 -1.18 -4.24 -5.89
N ALA A 63 -1.11 -5.51 -6.28
CA ALA A 63 -1.91 -6.10 -7.34
C ALA A 63 -2.91 -7.09 -6.74
N TYR A 64 -4.12 -7.08 -7.27
CA TYR A 64 -5.20 -8.00 -6.94
C TYR A 64 -5.56 -8.74 -8.22
N HIS A 65 -5.36 -10.06 -8.24
CA HIS A 65 -5.76 -10.95 -9.32
C HIS A 65 -7.13 -11.52 -8.99
N MET A 66 -8.05 -11.46 -9.94
CA MET A 66 -9.46 -11.79 -9.79
C MET A 66 -9.79 -12.97 -10.71
N ILE A 67 -10.61 -13.89 -10.22
CA ILE A 67 -11.07 -15.07 -10.97
C ILE A 67 -12.17 -14.66 -11.97
N ASP A 68 -13.05 -13.74 -11.60
CA ASP A 68 -14.14 -13.24 -12.45
C ASP A 68 -14.32 -11.71 -12.29
N GLU A 69 -14.80 -11.04 -13.34
CA GLU A 69 -15.15 -9.61 -13.35
C GLU A 69 -16.61 -9.37 -12.92
N ASP A 70 -17.50 -10.34 -13.14
CA ASP A 70 -18.93 -10.23 -12.83
C ASP A 70 -19.23 -10.63 -11.38
N GLU A 71 -18.51 -11.63 -10.86
CA GLU A 71 -18.44 -11.98 -9.43
C GLU A 71 -16.99 -11.82 -8.96
N PRO A 72 -16.62 -10.63 -8.43
CA PRO A 72 -15.22 -10.32 -8.12
C PRO A 72 -14.69 -11.18 -6.96
N LEU A 73 -14.21 -12.37 -7.30
CA LEU A 73 -13.56 -13.29 -6.39
C LEU A 73 -12.05 -13.09 -6.46
N LEU A 74 -11.46 -12.68 -5.33
CA LEU A 74 -10.01 -12.49 -5.22
C LEU A 74 -9.30 -13.85 -5.28
N GLU A 75 -8.46 -14.04 -6.30
CA GLU A 75 -7.57 -15.20 -6.41
C GLU A 75 -6.32 -15.00 -5.56
N LYS A 76 -5.68 -13.84 -5.73
CA LYS A 76 -4.37 -13.56 -5.13
C LYS A 76 -4.13 -12.07 -5.00
N ALA A 77 -3.50 -11.68 -3.88
CA ALA A 77 -2.94 -10.35 -3.71
C ALA A 77 -1.40 -10.43 -3.74
N ILE A 78 -0.77 -9.51 -4.46
CA ILE A 78 0.69 -9.43 -4.61
C ILE A 78 1.14 -8.02 -4.26
N GLY A 79 1.96 -7.89 -3.23
CA GLY A 79 2.57 -6.63 -2.85
C GLY A 79 4.06 -6.57 -3.17
N THR A 80 4.57 -5.37 -3.35
CA THR A 80 6.01 -5.14 -3.53
C THR A 80 6.76 -5.32 -2.22
N GLU A 81 7.80 -6.15 -2.22
CA GLU A 81 8.75 -6.21 -1.12
C GLU A 81 9.49 -4.87 -0.98
N ILE A 82 9.45 -4.31 0.23
CA ILE A 82 10.04 -3.00 0.51
C ILE A 82 11.50 -3.16 0.94
N ASP A 83 12.41 -2.54 0.18
CA ASP A 83 13.84 -2.52 0.43
C ASP A 83 14.21 -1.47 1.50
N TRP A 84 13.85 -1.76 2.76
CA TRP A 84 14.13 -0.87 3.89
C TRP A 84 15.63 -0.61 4.09
N TYR A 85 15.99 0.63 4.38
CA TYR A 85 17.31 0.95 4.90
C TYR A 85 17.49 0.39 6.33
N PRO A 86 18.74 0.14 6.77
CA PRO A 86 19.02 -0.39 8.11
C PRO A 86 18.36 0.44 9.23
N GLY A 87 17.51 -0.20 10.03
CA GLY A 87 16.81 0.44 11.15
C GLY A 87 15.68 1.39 10.76
N LYS A 88 15.22 1.35 9.50
CA LYS A 88 14.14 2.20 8.97
C LYS A 88 12.86 1.44 8.65
N CYS A 89 12.84 0.12 8.87
CA CYS A 89 11.64 -0.69 8.74
C CYS A 89 10.51 -0.16 9.61
N LEU A 90 9.39 0.20 8.99
CA LEU A 90 8.23 0.77 9.67
C LEU A 90 7.23 -0.30 10.15
N THR A 91 7.24 -1.46 9.49
CA THR A 91 6.38 -2.61 9.78
C THR A 91 6.87 -3.44 10.98
N GLN A 92 8.09 -3.19 11.47
CA GLN A 92 8.67 -3.92 12.61
C GLN A 92 9.26 -2.99 13.67
N LYS A 93 9.11 -3.36 14.94
CA LYS A 93 9.75 -2.72 16.09
C LYS A 93 10.87 -3.60 16.64
N ILE A 94 12.02 -2.98 16.89
CA ILE A 94 13.16 -3.65 17.53
C ILE A 94 12.99 -3.58 19.05
N LEU A 95 12.75 -4.73 19.69
CA LEU A 95 12.82 -4.88 21.14
C LEU A 95 14.23 -5.24 21.58
N LYS A 96 14.87 -4.29 22.28
CA LYS A 96 16.15 -4.54 22.96
C LYS A 96 15.89 -5.17 24.33
N LYS A 97 16.11 -6.49 24.47
CA LYS A 97 16.13 -7.12 25.79
C LYS A 97 17.45 -6.81 26.50
N LYS A 98 17.36 -6.39 27.78
CA LYS A 98 18.54 -6.27 28.64
C LYS A 98 19.18 -7.65 28.79
N PRO A 99 20.51 -7.79 28.65
CA PRO A 99 21.18 -9.05 28.85
C PRO A 99 20.96 -9.55 30.30
N LYS A 100 20.77 -10.87 30.47
CA LYS A 100 20.66 -11.48 31.79
C LYS A 100 21.90 -11.13 32.63
N LYS A 101 21.70 -10.65 33.86
CA LYS A 101 22.78 -10.40 34.83
C LYS A 101 23.58 -11.68 35.02
N GLY A 102 24.82 -11.72 34.51
CA GLY A 102 25.75 -12.84 34.69
C GLY A 102 26.51 -13.29 33.44
N ALA A 103 26.04 -12.95 32.23
CA ALA A 103 26.72 -13.37 31.00
C ALA A 103 27.87 -12.41 30.63
N LYS A 104 29.10 -12.75 31.03
CA LYS A 104 30.31 -12.12 30.49
C LYS A 104 30.42 -12.50 29.00
N ASN A 105 30.16 -11.53 28.10
CA ASN A 105 30.20 -11.63 26.63
C ASN A 105 28.91 -12.05 25.87
N ALA A 106 27.71 -11.83 26.41
CA ALA A 106 26.48 -12.00 25.62
C ALA A 106 26.25 -10.81 24.66
N LYS A 107 26.23 -11.07 23.34
CA LYS A 107 25.74 -10.12 22.34
C LYS A 107 24.29 -9.75 22.66
N PRO A 108 23.86 -8.48 22.48
CA PRO A 108 22.46 -8.09 22.63
C PRO A 108 21.59 -8.98 21.72
N ILE A 109 20.60 -9.67 22.29
CA ILE A 109 19.60 -10.38 21.51
C ILE A 109 18.58 -9.35 21.06
N THR A 110 18.65 -8.99 19.79
CA THR A 110 17.68 -8.12 19.12
C THR A 110 16.51 -8.99 18.68
N LYS A 111 15.34 -8.81 19.28
CA LYS A 111 14.09 -9.43 18.80
C LYS A 111 13.32 -8.36 18.04
N THR A 112 12.88 -8.68 16.83
CA THR A 112 11.93 -7.85 16.07
C THR A 112 10.52 -8.38 16.33
N GLU A 113 9.56 -7.47 16.43
CA GLU A 113 8.13 -7.78 16.50
C GLU A 113 7.40 -6.92 15.47
N ASP A 114 6.48 -7.53 14.73
CA ASP A 114 5.65 -6.82 13.77
C ASP A 114 4.75 -5.82 14.48
N CYS A 115 4.41 -4.75 13.79
CA CYS A 115 3.59 -3.68 14.33
C CYS A 115 2.75 -3.03 13.23
N GLU A 116 1.69 -2.36 13.65
CA GLU A 116 0.83 -1.55 12.80
C GLU A 116 1.66 -0.52 12.02
N SER A 117 1.42 -0.50 10.71
CA SER A 117 2.03 0.37 9.72
C SER A 117 1.23 0.27 8.43
N PHE A 118 0.97 1.41 7.78
CA PHE A 118 0.38 1.46 6.44
C PHE A 118 1.13 0.55 5.44
N PHE A 119 2.45 0.43 5.61
CA PHE A 119 3.28 -0.35 4.70
C PHE A 119 3.06 -1.88 4.80
N ASN A 120 2.30 -2.36 5.79
CA ASN A 120 1.82 -3.74 5.82
C ASN A 120 0.87 -4.05 4.64
N PHE A 121 0.24 -3.03 4.06
CA PHE A 121 -0.59 -3.14 2.85
C PHE A 121 0.15 -3.83 1.68
N PHE A 122 1.46 -3.60 1.55
CA PHE A 122 2.30 -4.20 0.52
C PHE A 122 2.81 -5.62 0.87
N ASN A 123 2.37 -6.18 1.99
CA ASN A 123 2.70 -7.54 2.40
C ASN A 123 1.40 -8.34 2.67
N PRO A 124 0.60 -8.61 1.63
CA PRO A 124 -0.68 -9.30 1.81
C PRO A 124 -0.50 -10.74 2.33
N PRO A 125 -1.52 -11.30 2.98
CA PRO A 125 -1.54 -12.70 3.36
C PRO A 125 -1.32 -13.59 2.13
N GLN A 126 -0.47 -14.61 2.28
CA GLN A 126 -0.13 -15.54 1.20
C GLN A 126 -0.98 -16.80 1.32
N VAL A 127 -1.56 -17.23 0.21
CA VAL A 127 -2.17 -18.56 0.10
C VAL A 127 -1.06 -19.60 -0.05
N PRO A 128 -0.94 -20.60 0.85
CA PRO A 128 0.03 -21.67 0.68
C PRO A 128 -0.24 -22.44 -0.62
N ASP A 129 0.82 -22.83 -1.32
CA ASP A 129 0.72 -23.53 -2.62
C ASP A 129 0.34 -25.03 -2.49
N ASP A 130 0.39 -25.60 -1.28
CA ASP A 130 0.10 -27.02 -0.99
C ASP A 130 -1.13 -27.16 -0.07
N ASP A 131 -2.18 -27.85 -0.56
CA ASP A 131 -3.41 -28.16 0.18
C ASP A 131 -3.21 -29.17 1.33
N GLU A 132 -2.09 -29.88 1.37
CA GLU A 132 -1.85 -30.97 2.35
C GLU A 132 -1.50 -30.47 3.77
N ASP A 133 -1.19 -29.18 3.95
CA ASP A 133 -0.76 -28.58 5.22
C ASP A 133 -1.78 -27.60 5.86
N ILE A 134 -2.96 -27.44 5.26
CA ILE A 134 -3.99 -26.51 5.76
C ILE A 134 -5.16 -27.31 6.34
N ASP A 135 -5.34 -27.26 7.66
CA ASP A 135 -6.58 -27.74 8.27
C ASP A 135 -7.74 -26.78 7.98
N GLU A 136 -8.97 -27.28 8.12
CA GLU A 136 -10.20 -26.55 7.76
C GLU A 136 -10.30 -25.20 8.52
N GLU A 137 -9.85 -25.16 9.79
CA GLU A 137 -9.80 -23.96 10.62
C GLU A 137 -8.85 -22.90 10.04
N ARG A 138 -7.64 -23.29 9.63
CA ARG A 138 -6.66 -22.38 9.04
C ARG A 138 -7.04 -21.90 7.64
N ALA A 139 -7.75 -22.72 6.87
CA ALA A 139 -8.28 -22.32 5.58
C ALA A 139 -9.35 -21.22 5.72
N GLU A 140 -10.27 -21.37 6.68
CA GLU A 140 -11.29 -20.36 6.99
C GLU A 140 -10.68 -19.04 7.50
N GLU A 141 -9.69 -19.10 8.39
CA GLU A 141 -8.98 -17.90 8.86
C GLU A 141 -8.30 -17.14 7.72
N LEU A 142 -7.64 -17.85 6.82
CA LEU A 142 -6.98 -17.26 5.65
C LEU A 142 -7.99 -16.64 4.69
N GLN A 143 -9.12 -17.30 4.46
CA GLN A 143 -10.18 -16.79 3.60
C GLN A 143 -10.77 -15.48 4.15
N ASN A 144 -11.02 -15.41 5.47
CA ASN A 144 -11.47 -14.18 6.14
C ASN A 144 -10.44 -13.04 6.01
N LEU A 145 -9.14 -13.33 6.15
CA LEU A 145 -8.07 -12.34 5.99
C LEU A 145 -7.97 -11.84 4.54
N MET A 146 -8.19 -12.71 3.55
CA MET A 146 -8.21 -12.33 2.14
C MET A 146 -9.43 -11.50 1.79
N GLU A 147 -10.61 -11.86 2.29
CA GLU A 147 -11.84 -11.06 2.13
C GLU A 147 -11.66 -9.67 2.75
N GLN A 148 -11.06 -9.60 3.94
CA GLN A 148 -10.75 -8.33 4.58
C GLN A 148 -9.72 -7.50 3.78
N ASP A 149 -8.61 -8.09 3.30
CA ASP A 149 -7.63 -7.37 2.47
C ASP A 149 -8.23 -6.94 1.12
N TYR A 150 -9.16 -7.72 0.58
CA TYR A 150 -9.92 -7.36 -0.62
C TYR A 150 -10.86 -6.20 -0.35
N ASP A 151 -11.66 -6.25 0.72
CA ASP A 151 -12.59 -5.17 1.08
C ASP A 151 -11.85 -3.86 1.35
N ILE A 152 -10.70 -3.92 2.03
CA ILE A 152 -9.81 -2.78 2.21
C ILE A 152 -9.32 -2.32 0.83
N GLY A 153 -8.69 -3.19 0.04
CA GLY A 153 -8.17 -2.83 -1.28
C GLY A 153 -9.22 -2.27 -2.23
N PHE A 154 -10.44 -2.79 -2.18
CA PHE A 154 -11.58 -2.37 -2.99
C PHE A 154 -12.15 -1.03 -2.49
N ALA A 155 -12.33 -0.85 -1.18
CA ALA A 155 -12.77 0.41 -0.60
C ALA A 155 -11.73 1.52 -0.81
N GLU A 156 -10.46 1.21 -0.62
CA GLU A 156 -9.33 2.07 -0.95
C GLU A 156 -9.35 2.42 -2.44
N ASN A 157 -9.54 1.45 -3.33
CA ASN A 157 -9.60 1.66 -4.77
C ASN A 157 -10.80 2.52 -5.19
N GLN A 158 -12.02 2.20 -4.74
CA GLN A 158 -13.23 2.95 -5.09
C GLN A 158 -13.11 4.41 -4.64
N LYS A 159 -12.56 4.65 -3.44
CA LYS A 159 -12.38 6.00 -2.89
C LYS A 159 -11.15 6.72 -3.46
N LEU A 160 -10.04 6.03 -3.76
CA LEU A 160 -8.88 6.61 -4.47
C LEU A 160 -9.26 7.00 -5.89
N THR A 161 -10.03 6.17 -6.59
CA THR A 161 -10.59 6.49 -7.91
C THR A 161 -11.57 7.66 -7.84
N ALA A 162 -12.38 7.75 -6.77
CA ALA A 162 -13.22 8.92 -6.51
C ALA A 162 -12.39 10.18 -6.22
N LEU A 163 -11.35 10.11 -5.39
CA LEU A 163 -10.45 11.22 -5.08
C LEU A 163 -9.64 11.68 -6.31
N LEU A 164 -9.20 10.74 -7.15
CA LEU A 164 -8.55 11.01 -8.43
C LEU A 164 -9.51 11.72 -9.39
N SER A 165 -10.75 11.25 -9.51
CA SER A 165 -11.74 11.86 -10.39
C SER A 165 -12.21 13.24 -9.89
N GLU A 166 -12.40 13.42 -8.58
CA GLU A 166 -12.70 14.73 -7.97
C GLU A 166 -11.52 15.72 -8.06
N GLY A 167 -10.29 15.24 -7.86
CA GLY A 167 -9.08 16.05 -8.00
C GLY A 167 -8.84 16.52 -9.43
N LEU A 168 -9.04 15.62 -10.42
CA LEU A 168 -9.04 15.96 -11.84
C LEU A 168 -10.15 16.95 -12.20
N LEU A 169 -11.35 16.78 -11.66
CA LEU A 169 -12.46 17.70 -11.90
C LEU A 169 -12.19 19.10 -11.31
N ARG A 170 -11.62 19.18 -10.10
CA ARG A 170 -11.23 20.46 -9.48
C ARG A 170 -10.13 21.17 -10.28
N LEU A 171 -9.12 20.45 -10.73
CA LEU A 171 -8.07 21.00 -11.61
C LEU A 171 -8.63 21.44 -12.96
N ALA A 172 -9.53 20.67 -13.57
CA ALA A 172 -10.20 21.07 -14.82
C ALA A 172 -11.04 22.35 -14.62
N THR A 173 -11.71 22.49 -13.48
CA THR A 173 -12.51 23.67 -13.14
C THR A 173 -11.62 24.90 -12.85
N GLU A 174 -10.46 24.73 -12.24
CA GLU A 174 -9.45 25.80 -12.06
C GLU A 174 -8.79 26.21 -13.38
N VAL A 175 -8.56 25.26 -14.30
CA VAL A 175 -8.03 25.53 -15.65
C VAL A 175 -9.07 26.28 -16.51
N GLU A 176 -10.36 25.96 -16.40
CA GLU A 176 -11.42 26.70 -17.09
C GLU A 176 -11.70 28.08 -16.45
N GLY A 177 -11.35 28.28 -15.17
CA GLY A 177 -11.45 29.56 -14.46
C GLY A 177 -10.27 30.52 -14.70
N GLY A 178 -9.18 30.05 -15.33
CA GLY A 178 -7.96 30.82 -15.58
C GLY A 178 -7.77 31.17 -17.05
N LEU A 179 -8.13 32.39 -17.45
CA LEU A 179 -7.78 32.98 -18.75
C LEU A 179 -6.26 32.90 -19.03
N VAL A 180 -5.81 31.96 -19.87
CA VAL A 180 -4.84 32.20 -20.96
C VAL A 180 -5.12 31.18 -22.07
N GLY A 181 -5.53 31.67 -23.24
CA GLY A 181 -5.78 30.85 -24.42
C GLY A 181 -4.54 30.08 -24.88
N VAL A 182 -4.73 28.80 -25.16
CA VAL A 182 -3.79 28.01 -25.98
C VAL A 182 -4.50 27.71 -27.29
N THR A 183 -4.02 28.36 -28.35
CA THR A 183 -4.40 28.12 -29.74
C THR A 183 -4.17 26.64 -30.08
N VAL A 184 -5.24 25.94 -30.43
CA VAL A 184 -5.14 24.61 -31.05
C VAL A 184 -4.69 24.81 -32.49
N TYR A 185 -3.44 24.49 -32.79
CA TYR A 185 -3.01 24.28 -34.17
C TYR A 185 -3.68 23.00 -34.68
N ARG A 186 -4.58 23.15 -35.65
CA ARG A 186 -4.97 22.08 -36.57
C ARG A 186 -3.92 22.10 -37.68
N ASP A 187 -3.10 21.05 -37.75
CA ASP A 187 -2.36 20.77 -38.98
C ASP A 187 -3.35 20.24 -40.03
N ASP A 188 -3.24 20.81 -41.23
CA ASP A 188 -3.96 20.49 -42.47
C ASP A 188 -3.75 19.03 -42.95
#